data_AF-A0A971GED9-F1
#
_entry.id   AF-A0A971GED9-F1
#
_cell.length_a   1.000
_cell.length_b   1.000
_cell.length_c   1.000
_cell.angle_alpha   90.00
_cell.angle_beta   90.00
_cell.angle_gamma   90.00
#
_symmetry.space_group_name_H-M   'P 1'
#
loop_
_entity.id
_entity.type
_entity.pdbx_description
1 polymer ?
#
loop_
_entity_poly.entity_id
_entity_poly.type
_entity_poly.pdbx_seq_one_letter_code
_entity_poly.pdbx_strand_id
1 'polypeptide(L)'
;MAKKREGELPKTPVKKLKTITNVDHLQPSGVNKLYLRNIEALRQMGQQPLTFTFEDFDRGHEYFNLSRVGLEWFILLLDTLKELSKKTWPEVQQDSYYDAHPHDWSKTTTRFQKDKYEQYEGVQFSLGSNRGRVHGYIIGNLFFVVWLDKYHNLYDMEGYPSVKSKIKNMKDYPGVSCIQVYNTNIKILTDKIGELESRIKKLESDIELYLKINSEIEEQNIALKKENDHLNNIISIKRKKQEKYKKKVEKWRRKK
;
A
#
# COMPACT_ATOMS: atom_id res chain seq x y z
N MET A 1 -53.52 -44.61 -0.44
CA MET A 1 -53.27 -44.84 1.00
C MET A 1 -51.77 -45.02 1.22
N ALA A 2 -51.10 -44.04 1.83
CA ALA A 2 -49.89 -44.19 2.65
C ALA A 2 -49.48 -42.80 3.18
N LYS A 3 -49.88 -42.50 4.42
CA LYS A 3 -49.43 -41.34 5.19
C LYS A 3 -47.98 -41.56 5.66
N LYS A 4 -47.09 -40.61 5.41
CA LYS A 4 -45.81 -40.41 6.15
C LYS A 4 -45.71 -38.91 6.43
N ARG A 5 -46.17 -38.48 7.61
CA ARG A 5 -45.40 -38.28 8.86
C ARG A 5 -44.41 -37.12 8.75
N GLU A 6 -44.92 -35.98 9.21
CA GLU A 6 -44.17 -34.79 9.63
C GLU A 6 -43.06 -35.20 10.60
N GLY A 7 -41.83 -34.80 10.29
CA GLY A 7 -40.71 -34.87 11.21
C GLY A 7 -40.48 -33.48 11.78
N GLU A 8 -40.92 -33.26 13.02
CA GLU A 8 -40.52 -32.11 13.82
C GLU A 8 -38.99 -32.11 14.00
N LEU A 9 -38.36 -30.99 13.65
CA LEU A 9 -36.96 -30.73 14.00
C LEU A 9 -36.82 -30.68 15.53
N PRO A 10 -35.77 -31.29 16.11
CA PRO A 10 -35.55 -31.24 17.54
C PRO A 10 -35.29 -29.78 17.95
N LYS A 11 -36.20 -29.21 18.73
CA LYS A 11 -36.00 -27.92 19.41
C LYS A 11 -34.90 -28.09 20.45
N THR A 12 -33.66 -27.85 20.05
CA THR A 12 -32.55 -27.70 21.00
C THR A 12 -32.82 -26.49 21.91
N PRO A 13 -32.70 -26.63 23.24
CA PRO A 13 -32.95 -25.53 24.14
C PRO A 13 -31.87 -24.46 23.93
N VAL A 14 -32.30 -23.26 23.53
CA VAL A 14 -31.46 -22.06 23.53
C VAL A 14 -31.10 -21.78 24.98
N LYS A 15 -29.89 -22.19 25.40
CA LYS A 15 -29.29 -21.68 26.63
C LYS A 15 -29.04 -20.19 26.41
N LYS A 16 -29.88 -19.34 27.01
CA LYS A 16 -29.55 -17.92 27.23
C LYS A 16 -28.26 -17.88 28.04
N LEU A 17 -27.14 -17.63 27.37
CA LEU A 17 -25.87 -17.36 28.03
C LEU A 17 -25.97 -15.97 28.66
N LYS A 18 -25.78 -15.94 29.99
CA LYS A 18 -25.82 -14.73 30.80
C LYS A 18 -24.65 -13.84 30.37
N THR A 19 -24.95 -12.63 29.92
CA THR A 19 -23.99 -11.53 29.89
C THR A 19 -23.43 -11.37 31.31
N ILE A 20 -22.11 -11.48 31.49
CA ILE A 20 -21.50 -11.23 32.80
C ILE A 20 -21.37 -9.71 32.95
N THR A 21 -22.48 -9.08 33.30
CA THR A 21 -22.48 -7.76 33.93
C THR A 21 -22.72 -7.85 35.44
N ASN A 22 -23.04 -9.05 35.98
CA ASN A 22 -23.29 -9.27 37.39
C ASN A 22 -22.35 -10.32 37.99
N VAL A 23 -21.50 -9.88 38.93
CA VAL A 23 -20.59 -10.73 39.72
C VAL A 23 -21.25 -11.15 41.05
N ASP A 24 -22.58 -11.30 41.07
CA ASP A 24 -23.36 -11.51 42.30
C ASP A 24 -23.39 -12.97 42.79
N HIS A 25 -22.52 -13.84 42.27
CA HIS A 25 -22.49 -15.26 42.66
C HIS A 25 -21.20 -15.69 43.37
N LEU A 26 -20.42 -14.75 43.90
CA LEU A 26 -19.36 -15.04 44.84
C LEU A 26 -19.74 -14.48 46.22
N GLN A 27 -20.48 -15.27 47.01
CA GLN A 27 -20.59 -15.05 48.46
C GLN A 27 -19.60 -15.95 49.19
N PRO A 28 -19.01 -15.48 50.31
CA PRO A 28 -17.57 -15.51 50.47
C PRO A 28 -17.15 -16.32 51.70
N SER A 29 -16.18 -17.20 51.53
CA SER A 29 -15.30 -17.58 52.62
C SER A 29 -13.88 -17.17 52.24
N GLY A 30 -13.42 -16.05 52.78
CA GLY A 30 -12.02 -15.62 52.69
C GLY A 30 -11.67 -14.59 51.60
N VAL A 31 -12.61 -13.82 51.07
CA VAL A 31 -12.27 -12.78 50.09
C VAL A 31 -11.48 -11.66 50.77
N ASN A 32 -10.20 -11.53 50.41
CA ASN A 32 -9.29 -10.50 50.88
C ASN A 32 -9.88 -9.11 50.60
N LYS A 33 -9.95 -8.25 51.62
CA LYS A 33 -10.46 -6.87 51.54
C LYS A 33 -9.80 -6.05 50.41
N LEU A 34 -8.57 -6.40 50.03
CA LEU A 34 -7.84 -5.83 48.89
C LEU A 34 -8.46 -6.21 47.53
N TYR A 35 -8.92 -7.45 47.37
CA TYR A 35 -9.56 -7.93 46.14
C TYR A 35 -10.92 -7.25 45.90
N LEU A 36 -11.73 -7.09 46.96
CA LEU A 36 -13.01 -6.36 46.87
C LEU A 36 -12.81 -4.89 46.52
N ARG A 37 -11.82 -4.22 47.13
CA ARG A 37 -11.45 -2.83 46.77
C ARG A 37 -11.02 -2.70 45.32
N ASN A 38 -10.26 -3.68 44.79
CA ASN A 38 -9.83 -3.68 43.40
C ASN A 38 -11.01 -3.88 42.44
N ILE A 39 -11.99 -4.73 42.78
CA ILE A 39 -13.21 -4.89 41.97
C ILE A 39 -14.05 -3.62 41.97
N GLU A 40 -14.24 -2.98 43.13
CA GLU A 40 -14.99 -1.73 43.22
C GLU A 40 -14.29 -0.60 42.43
N ALA A 41 -12.97 -0.49 42.52
CA ALA A 41 -12.20 0.46 41.73
C ALA A 41 -12.36 0.20 40.22
N LEU A 42 -12.29 -1.06 39.77
CA LEU A 42 -12.52 -1.41 38.36
C LEU A 42 -13.95 -1.10 37.90
N ARG A 43 -14.95 -1.33 38.75
CA ARG A 43 -16.34 -0.94 38.45
C ARG A 43 -16.50 0.56 38.31
N GLN A 44 -15.89 1.33 39.20
CA GLN A 44 -15.89 2.80 39.12
C GLN A 44 -15.17 3.29 37.87
N MET A 45 -14.01 2.70 37.53
CA MET A 45 -13.32 2.98 36.27
C MET A 45 -14.21 2.64 35.07
N GLY A 46 -14.96 1.54 35.09
CA GLY A 46 -15.87 1.17 34.00
C GLY A 46 -17.03 2.16 33.74
N GLN A 47 -17.26 3.11 34.64
CA GLN A 47 -18.20 4.23 34.45
C GLN A 47 -17.54 5.47 33.82
N GLN A 48 -16.23 5.44 33.60
CA GLN A 48 -15.49 6.53 32.97
C GLN A 48 -15.40 6.35 31.45
N PRO A 49 -15.18 7.44 30.69
CA PRO A 49 -14.91 7.35 29.27
C PRO A 49 -13.73 6.45 28.96
N LEU A 50 -13.79 5.77 27.81
CA LEU A 50 -12.79 4.84 27.35
C LEU A 50 -11.42 5.51 27.23
N THR A 51 -10.40 4.79 27.66
CA THR A 51 -9.00 5.07 27.32
C THR A 51 -8.47 3.91 26.49
N PHE A 52 -7.62 4.20 25.51
CA PHE A 52 -7.04 3.17 24.66
C PHE A 52 -5.57 2.95 25.03
N THR A 53 -5.17 1.69 25.14
CA THR A 53 -3.77 1.29 25.25
C THR A 53 -3.40 0.36 24.10
N PHE A 54 -2.15 0.48 23.66
CA PHE A 54 -1.56 -0.34 22.61
C PHE A 54 -0.48 -1.28 23.19
N GLU A 55 -0.46 -1.47 24.51
CA GLU A 55 0.49 -2.35 25.19
C GLU A 55 0.50 -3.78 24.62
N ASP A 56 -0.66 -4.28 24.22
CA ASP A 56 -0.84 -5.61 23.64
C ASP A 56 -1.10 -5.59 22.13
N PHE A 57 -0.78 -4.48 21.47
CA PHE A 57 -0.98 -4.35 20.03
C PHE A 57 -0.02 -5.27 19.26
N ASP A 58 -0.56 -6.34 18.70
CA ASP A 58 0.19 -7.36 17.99
C ASP A 58 0.27 -7.03 16.49
N ARG A 59 1.31 -6.27 16.15
CA ARG A 59 1.68 -5.99 14.76
C ARG A 59 2.34 -7.19 14.06
N GLY A 60 2.82 -8.16 14.82
CA GLY A 60 3.50 -9.35 14.29
C GLY A 60 2.54 -10.37 13.68
N HIS A 61 1.24 -10.29 14.00
CA HIS A 61 0.24 -11.22 13.51
C HIS A 61 0.11 -11.21 11.99
N GLU A 62 0.09 -12.41 11.37
CA GLU A 62 0.03 -12.57 9.92
C GLU A 62 -1.16 -11.82 9.29
N TYR A 63 -2.33 -11.81 9.94
CA TYR A 63 -3.56 -11.22 9.40
C TYR A 63 -3.86 -9.78 9.81
N PHE A 64 -3.22 -9.26 10.86
CA PHE A 64 -3.56 -7.99 11.50
C PHE A 64 -2.38 -7.01 11.58
N ASN A 65 -1.35 -7.26 10.77
CA ASN A 65 -0.10 -6.48 10.70
C ASN A 65 -0.21 -5.10 10.03
N LEU A 66 -1.41 -4.63 9.70
CA LEU A 66 -1.66 -3.36 9.00
C LEU A 66 -0.98 -3.22 7.63
N SER A 67 -0.58 -4.32 7.00
CA SER A 67 -0.10 -4.27 5.62
C SER A 67 -1.19 -3.71 4.71
N ARG A 68 -0.82 -2.81 3.78
CA ARG A 68 -1.73 -2.21 2.77
C ARG A 68 -2.87 -1.33 3.29
N VAL A 69 -2.75 -0.89 4.53
CA VAL A 69 -3.64 0.14 5.08
C VAL A 69 -3.20 1.51 4.56
N GLY A 70 -4.05 2.15 3.75
CA GLY A 70 -3.85 3.53 3.28
C GLY A 70 -3.98 4.56 4.42
N LEU A 71 -3.43 5.75 4.19
CA LEU A 71 -3.39 6.85 5.17
C LEU A 71 -4.79 7.23 5.66
N GLU A 72 -5.76 7.23 4.76
CA GLU A 72 -7.15 7.62 5.01
C GLU A 72 -7.82 6.70 6.03
N TRP A 73 -7.45 5.41 6.02
CA TRP A 73 -7.97 4.46 7.01
C TRP A 73 -7.39 4.70 8.40
N PHE A 74 -6.12 5.10 8.49
CA PHE A 74 -5.51 5.48 9.76
C PHE A 74 -6.14 6.74 10.33
N ILE A 75 -6.42 7.74 9.49
CA ILE A 75 -7.13 8.96 9.92
C ILE A 75 -8.51 8.58 10.48
N LEU A 76 -9.27 7.75 9.75
CA LEU A 76 -10.57 7.25 10.23
C LEU A 76 -10.46 6.51 11.58
N LEU A 77 -9.44 5.65 11.75
CA LEU A 77 -9.20 4.96 13.01
C LEU A 77 -8.96 5.97 14.13
N LEU A 78 -8.06 6.93 13.95
CA LEU A 78 -7.73 7.93 14.97
C LEU A 78 -8.94 8.80 15.34
N ASP A 79 -9.70 9.26 14.35
CA ASP A 79 -10.93 10.02 14.58
C ASP A 79 -11.96 9.18 15.35
N THR A 80 -12.10 7.90 15.00
CA THR A 80 -12.99 6.99 15.70
C THR A 80 -12.56 6.80 17.15
N LEU A 81 -11.27 6.53 17.42
CA LEU A 81 -10.75 6.38 18.77
C LEU A 81 -10.94 7.66 19.60
N LYS A 82 -10.76 8.83 18.98
CA LYS A 82 -11.00 10.14 19.61
C LYS A 82 -12.48 10.38 19.96
N GLU A 83 -13.41 9.94 19.12
CA GLU A 83 -14.83 10.03 19.44
C GLU A 83 -15.22 9.04 20.54
N LEU A 84 -14.70 7.81 20.48
CA LEU A 84 -14.94 6.79 21.49
C LEU A 84 -14.32 7.12 22.84
N SER A 85 -13.23 7.88 22.91
CA SER A 85 -12.61 8.30 24.18
C SER A 85 -13.45 9.27 25.01
N LYS A 86 -14.57 9.75 24.44
CA LYS A 86 -15.58 10.56 25.14
C LYS A 86 -16.75 9.72 25.67
N LYS A 87 -16.81 8.43 25.33
CA LYS A 87 -17.89 7.50 25.66
C LYS A 87 -17.40 6.40 26.60
N THR A 88 -18.27 5.96 27.50
CA THR A 88 -18.10 4.73 28.28
C THR A 88 -18.35 3.50 27.41
N TRP A 89 -17.82 2.32 27.79
CA TRP A 89 -18.07 1.10 27.01
C TRP A 89 -19.57 0.77 26.81
N PRO A 90 -20.44 0.87 27.84
CA PRO A 90 -21.88 0.63 27.65
C PRO A 90 -22.53 1.57 26.62
N GLU A 91 -22.11 2.84 26.55
CA GLU A 91 -22.59 3.78 25.53
C GLU A 91 -22.14 3.36 24.12
N VAL A 92 -20.91 2.87 23.99
CA VAL A 92 -20.40 2.34 22.71
C VAL A 92 -21.17 1.09 22.28
N GLN A 93 -21.52 0.20 23.20
CA GLN A 93 -22.31 -1.01 22.91
C GLN A 93 -23.76 -0.72 22.50
N GLN A 94 -24.35 0.37 22.99
CA GLN A 94 -25.70 0.78 22.62
C GLN A 94 -25.75 1.46 21.25
N ASP A 95 -24.62 1.99 20.78
CA ASP A 95 -24.52 2.69 19.51
C ASP A 95 -24.25 1.71 18.37
N SER A 96 -25.29 1.45 17.57
CA SER A 96 -25.26 0.49 16.47
C SER A 96 -24.27 0.83 15.36
N TYR A 97 -23.80 2.08 15.28
CA TYR A 97 -22.77 2.48 14.32
C TYR A 97 -21.47 1.71 14.55
N TYR A 98 -21.10 1.49 15.81
CA TYR A 98 -19.87 0.80 16.17
C TYR A 98 -20.04 -0.71 16.26
N ASP A 99 -21.26 -1.24 16.22
CA ASP A 99 -21.52 -2.70 16.26
C ASP A 99 -20.65 -3.39 17.33
N ALA A 100 -20.61 -2.82 18.54
CA ALA A 100 -19.65 -3.19 19.55
C ALA A 100 -20.18 -4.37 20.40
N HIS A 101 -19.46 -5.49 20.38
CA HIS A 101 -19.90 -6.72 21.05
C HIS A 101 -18.74 -7.66 21.41
N PRO A 102 -18.94 -8.56 22.38
CA PRO A 102 -18.03 -9.66 22.63
C PRO A 102 -17.83 -10.57 21.42
N HIS A 103 -16.65 -11.15 21.31
CA HIS A 103 -16.35 -12.12 20.26
C HIS A 103 -17.07 -13.45 20.50
N ASP A 104 -17.84 -13.90 19.51
CA ASP A 104 -18.16 -15.33 19.39
C ASP A 104 -16.96 -16.08 18.83
N TRP A 105 -16.04 -16.44 19.73
CA TRP A 105 -14.80 -17.13 19.38
C TRP A 105 -14.99 -18.52 18.77
N SER A 106 -16.21 -19.08 18.75
CA SER A 106 -16.50 -20.33 18.04
C SER A 106 -16.57 -20.14 16.52
N LYS A 107 -16.75 -18.90 16.07
CA LYS A 107 -16.88 -18.49 14.67
C LYS A 107 -15.66 -17.73 14.14
N THR A 108 -14.61 -17.59 14.93
CA THR A 108 -13.40 -16.87 14.54
C THR A 108 -12.35 -17.80 13.97
N THR A 109 -11.50 -17.28 13.09
CA THR A 109 -10.42 -18.02 12.45
C THR A 109 -9.17 -18.13 13.31
N THR A 110 -9.05 -17.24 14.30
CA THR A 110 -7.96 -17.19 15.28
C THR A 110 -8.47 -16.59 16.60
N ARG A 111 -7.62 -16.57 17.63
CA ARG A 111 -7.90 -16.04 18.98
C ARG A 111 -6.65 -15.36 19.55
N PHE A 112 -6.84 -14.47 20.53
CA PHE A 112 -5.72 -13.90 21.29
C PHE A 112 -4.90 -15.01 21.97
N GLN A 113 -3.61 -14.77 22.21
CA GLN A 113 -2.73 -15.77 22.83
C GLN A 113 -3.25 -16.19 24.20
N LYS A 114 -3.43 -17.51 24.38
CA LYS A 114 -4.25 -18.11 25.44
C LYS A 114 -3.71 -17.84 26.86
N ASP A 115 -2.40 -17.71 27.01
CA ASP A 115 -1.75 -17.74 28.33
C ASP A 115 -1.79 -16.38 29.07
N LYS A 116 -2.08 -15.27 28.37
CA LYS A 116 -2.12 -13.91 28.96
C LYS A 116 -3.55 -13.38 29.17
N TYR A 117 -4.54 -13.89 28.44
CA TYR A 117 -5.86 -13.25 28.31
C TYR A 117 -7.06 -14.13 28.67
N GLU A 118 -6.88 -15.36 29.16
CA GLU A 118 -8.00 -16.28 29.50
C GLU A 118 -9.01 -15.68 30.49
N GLN A 119 -8.61 -14.65 31.25
CA GLN A 119 -9.45 -14.00 32.26
C GLN A 119 -10.33 -12.86 31.70
N TYR A 120 -10.09 -12.42 30.46
CA TYR A 120 -10.78 -11.25 29.89
C TYR A 120 -11.62 -11.64 28.68
N GLU A 121 -12.87 -11.17 28.65
CA GLU A 121 -13.74 -11.33 27.49
C GLU A 121 -13.25 -10.41 26.37
N GLY A 122 -12.82 -11.00 25.26
CA GLY A 122 -12.47 -10.23 24.08
C GLY A 122 -13.69 -9.61 23.42
N VAL A 123 -13.54 -8.36 23.01
CA VAL A 123 -14.58 -7.53 22.40
C VAL A 123 -14.06 -6.89 21.12
N GLN A 124 -15.00 -6.42 20.31
CA GLN A 124 -14.70 -5.62 19.14
C GLN A 124 -15.61 -4.41 19.02
N PHE A 125 -15.16 -3.47 18.19
CA PHE A 125 -16.02 -2.45 17.61
C PHE A 125 -15.60 -2.18 16.15
N SER A 126 -16.55 -1.68 15.37
CA SER A 126 -16.47 -1.33 13.96
C SER A 126 -16.05 0.13 13.77
N LEU A 127 -15.32 0.41 12.70
CA LEU A 127 -15.03 1.77 12.25
C LEU A 127 -16.12 2.33 11.32
N GLY A 128 -17.27 1.65 11.26
CA GLY A 128 -18.39 1.88 10.34
C GLY A 128 -18.57 0.73 9.35
N SER A 129 -19.68 0.74 8.61
CA SER A 129 -20.03 -0.34 7.68
C SER A 129 -18.90 -0.64 6.67
N ASN A 130 -18.38 -1.88 6.70
CA ASN A 130 -17.28 -2.37 5.86
C ASN A 130 -15.96 -1.58 5.96
N ARG A 131 -15.73 -0.84 7.05
CA ARG A 131 -14.51 -0.06 7.25
C ARG A 131 -13.49 -0.75 8.15
N GLY A 132 -13.70 -2.02 8.48
CA GLY A 132 -12.85 -2.77 9.39
C GLY A 132 -13.26 -2.65 10.86
N ARG A 133 -12.54 -3.38 11.71
CA ARG A 133 -12.81 -3.50 13.14
C ARG A 133 -11.54 -3.36 13.98
N VAL A 134 -11.74 -3.01 15.24
CA VAL A 134 -10.71 -3.04 16.27
C VAL A 134 -11.06 -4.18 17.23
N HIS A 135 -10.08 -5.03 17.52
CA HIS A 135 -10.23 -6.18 18.41
C HIS A 135 -9.37 -5.98 19.65
N GLY A 136 -9.95 -6.29 20.80
CA GLY A 136 -9.27 -6.10 22.07
C GLY A 136 -10.03 -6.70 23.23
N TYR A 137 -9.74 -6.22 24.43
CA TYR A 137 -10.47 -6.53 25.65
C TYR A 137 -10.45 -5.31 26.57
N ILE A 138 -11.31 -5.29 27.59
CA ILE A 138 -11.51 -4.13 28.46
C ILE A 138 -11.26 -4.48 29.92
N ILE A 139 -10.51 -3.60 30.61
CA ILE A 139 -10.30 -3.64 32.06
C ILE A 139 -10.66 -2.26 32.63
N GLY A 140 -11.76 -2.16 33.38
CA GLY A 140 -12.29 -0.86 33.80
C GLY A 140 -12.77 -0.06 32.59
N ASN A 141 -12.18 1.12 32.35
CA ASN A 141 -12.37 1.91 31.12
C ASN A 141 -11.21 1.74 30.11
N LEU A 142 -10.22 0.91 30.39
CA LEU A 142 -9.06 0.76 29.51
C LEU A 142 -9.33 -0.32 28.46
N PHE A 143 -9.38 0.08 27.19
CA PHE A 143 -9.46 -0.81 26.05
C PHE A 143 -8.05 -1.16 25.57
N PHE A 144 -7.68 -2.44 25.70
CA PHE A 144 -6.42 -2.97 25.20
C PHE A 144 -6.59 -3.34 23.73
N VAL A 145 -6.04 -2.53 22.84
CA VAL A 145 -6.04 -2.79 21.40
C VAL A 145 -5.06 -3.93 21.13
N VAL A 146 -5.58 -5.06 20.63
CA VAL A 146 -4.77 -6.23 20.27
C VAL A 146 -4.57 -6.28 18.76
N TRP A 147 -5.65 -6.18 17.99
CA TRP A 147 -5.59 -6.22 16.53
C TRP A 147 -6.41 -5.12 15.87
N LEU A 148 -5.92 -4.72 14.70
CA LEU A 148 -6.58 -3.77 13.81
C LEU A 148 -6.90 -4.48 12.49
N ASP A 149 -8.18 -4.73 12.25
CA ASP A 149 -8.67 -5.61 11.20
C ASP A 149 -9.44 -4.82 10.13
N LYS A 150 -8.70 -4.13 9.26
CA LYS A 150 -9.27 -3.42 8.11
C LYS A 150 -10.09 -4.34 7.18
N TYR A 151 -9.69 -5.61 7.07
CA TYR A 151 -10.15 -6.52 6.01
C TYR A 151 -11.12 -7.61 6.49
N HIS A 152 -11.61 -7.49 7.73
CA HIS A 152 -12.54 -8.44 8.34
C HIS A 152 -11.99 -9.88 8.26
N ASN A 153 -10.74 -10.06 8.68
CA ASN A 153 -10.00 -11.33 8.68
C ASN A 153 -10.35 -12.24 9.86
N LEU A 154 -10.89 -11.69 10.96
CA LEU A 154 -11.18 -12.50 12.14
C LEU A 154 -12.34 -13.50 11.94
N TYR A 155 -13.31 -13.18 11.09
CA TYR A 155 -14.48 -14.01 10.80
C TYR A 155 -14.46 -14.51 9.36
N ASP A 156 -14.73 -15.79 9.15
CA ASP A 156 -15.04 -16.32 7.81
C ASP A 156 -16.49 -15.94 7.48
N MET A 157 -16.70 -14.89 6.69
CA MET A 157 -18.03 -14.52 6.21
C MET A 157 -18.39 -15.28 4.92
N GLU A 158 -19.62 -15.78 4.84
CA GLU A 158 -20.19 -16.34 3.61
C GLU A 158 -20.18 -15.27 2.49
N GLY A 159 -19.61 -15.60 1.33
CA GLY A 159 -19.41 -14.65 0.23
C GLY A 159 -18.08 -13.87 0.25
N TYR A 160 -17.27 -14.01 1.30
CA TYR A 160 -15.89 -13.50 1.33
C TYR A 160 -14.89 -14.65 1.16
N PRO A 161 -13.71 -14.40 0.54
CA PRO A 161 -12.69 -15.43 0.40
C PRO A 161 -12.32 -15.98 1.79
N SER A 162 -12.33 -17.30 1.95
CA SER A 162 -11.90 -17.97 3.19
C SER A 162 -10.54 -17.47 3.66
N VAL A 163 -10.26 -17.48 4.96
CA VAL A 163 -8.95 -17.05 5.48
C VAL A 163 -7.79 -17.78 4.77
N LYS A 164 -7.92 -19.06 4.40
CA LYS A 164 -6.93 -19.76 3.57
C LYS A 164 -6.69 -19.14 2.19
N SER A 165 -7.74 -18.63 1.54
CA SER A 165 -7.62 -17.90 0.26
C SER A 165 -7.12 -16.46 0.44
N LYS A 166 -7.44 -15.79 1.57
CA LYS A 166 -6.86 -14.49 1.95
C LYS A 166 -5.37 -14.60 2.25
N ILE A 167 -4.94 -15.66 2.95
CA ILE A 167 -3.54 -16.02 3.22
C ILE A 167 -2.79 -16.27 1.92
N LYS A 168 -3.38 -17.00 0.97
CA LYS A 168 -2.75 -17.23 -0.33
C LYS A 168 -2.47 -15.91 -1.07
N ASN A 169 -3.34 -14.91 -0.92
CA ASN A 169 -3.15 -13.56 -1.45
C ASN A 169 -2.22 -12.68 -0.59
N MET A 170 -1.91 -13.05 0.65
CA MET A 170 -1.04 -12.32 1.59
C MET A 170 0.38 -12.91 1.70
N LYS A 171 0.56 -14.22 1.46
CA LYS A 171 1.88 -14.90 1.45
C LYS A 171 2.84 -14.36 0.39
N ASP A 172 2.31 -13.78 -0.68
CA ASP A 172 3.10 -13.15 -1.73
C ASP A 172 3.58 -11.73 -1.34
N TYR A 173 3.26 -11.25 -0.13
CA TYR A 173 3.62 -9.91 0.30
C TYR A 173 4.67 -9.93 1.40
N PRO A 174 5.85 -9.33 1.14
CA PRO A 174 6.89 -9.25 2.14
C PRO A 174 6.36 -8.50 3.36
N GLY A 175 6.73 -8.93 4.58
CA GLY A 175 6.44 -8.25 5.85
C GLY A 175 7.11 -6.87 6.00
N VAL A 176 7.39 -6.22 4.88
CA VAL A 176 7.95 -4.89 4.77
C VAL A 176 6.83 -3.87 4.83
N SER A 177 7.03 -2.82 5.60
CA SER A 177 6.09 -1.71 5.73
C SER A 177 5.91 -1.00 4.40
N CYS A 178 4.75 -0.34 4.20
CA CYS A 178 4.50 0.47 3.00
C CYS A 178 5.62 1.49 2.75
N ILE A 179 6.20 2.06 3.81
CA ILE A 179 7.33 2.99 3.70
C ILE A 179 8.60 2.31 3.17
N GLN A 180 8.87 1.05 3.51
CA GLN A 180 10.00 0.30 2.94
C GLN A 180 9.79 0.02 1.44
N VAL A 181 8.56 -0.28 1.02
CA VAL A 181 8.21 -0.40 -0.40
C VAL A 181 8.42 0.93 -1.12
N TYR A 182 7.92 2.04 -0.56
CA TYR A 182 8.13 3.38 -1.11
C TYR A 182 9.62 3.74 -1.22
N ASN A 183 10.40 3.49 -0.17
CA ASN A 183 11.84 3.77 -0.17
C ASN A 183 12.60 2.93 -1.22
N THR A 184 12.18 1.68 -1.43
CA THR A 184 12.75 0.82 -2.47
C THR A 184 12.42 1.38 -3.86
N ASN A 185 11.18 1.79 -4.09
CA ASN A 185 10.77 2.41 -5.36
C ASN A 185 11.49 3.73 -5.61
N ILE A 186 11.66 4.57 -4.58
CA ILE A 186 12.43 5.81 -4.67
C ILE A 186 13.86 5.49 -5.11
N LYS A 187 14.51 4.53 -4.46
CA LYS A 187 15.88 4.12 -4.81
C LYS A 187 15.97 3.66 -6.27
N ILE A 188 15.07 2.77 -6.70
CA ILE A 188 15.03 2.28 -8.09
C ILE A 188 14.88 3.44 -9.09
N LEU A 189 13.99 4.39 -8.79
CA LEU A 189 13.77 5.55 -9.65
C LEU A 189 15.00 6.48 -9.66
N THR A 190 15.63 6.70 -8.51
CA THR A 190 16.86 7.50 -8.39
C THR A 190 18.00 6.88 -9.20
N ASP A 191 18.21 5.55 -9.10
CA ASP A 191 19.23 4.84 -9.86
C ASP A 191 18.98 4.97 -11.37
N LYS A 192 17.71 4.86 -11.80
CA LYS A 192 17.32 5.02 -13.21
C LYS A 192 17.50 6.45 -13.72
N ILE A 193 17.26 7.45 -12.90
CA ILE A 193 17.54 8.86 -13.23
C ILE A 193 19.04 9.04 -13.48
N GLY A 194 19.89 8.52 -12.58
CA GLY A 194 21.35 8.60 -12.75
C GLY A 194 21.86 7.92 -14.03
N GLU A 195 21.29 6.76 -14.40
CA GLU A 195 21.61 6.09 -15.67
C GLU A 195 21.24 6.95 -16.89
N LEU A 196 20.04 7.53 -16.88
CA LEU A 196 19.57 8.39 -17.98
C LEU A 196 20.40 9.67 -18.11
N GLU A 197 20.78 10.30 -17.00
CA GLU A 197 21.65 11.48 -17.00
C GLU A 197 23.04 11.16 -17.59
N SER A 198 23.63 10.00 -17.23
CA SER A 198 24.90 9.58 -17.82
C SER A 198 24.78 9.33 -19.32
N ARG A 199 23.64 8.82 -19.79
CA ARG A 199 23.41 8.57 -21.22
C ARG A 199 23.21 9.88 -22.00
N ILE A 200 22.48 10.83 -21.42
CA ILE A 200 22.32 12.18 -22.00
C ILE A 200 23.68 12.84 -22.18
N LYS A 201 24.52 12.84 -21.14
CA LYS A 201 25.86 13.44 -21.19
C LYS A 201 26.74 12.83 -22.29
N LYS A 202 26.65 11.51 -22.50
CA LYS A 202 27.37 10.85 -23.59
C LYS A 202 26.86 11.30 -24.97
N LEU A 203 25.55 11.36 -25.14
CA LEU A 203 24.94 11.81 -26.40
C LEU A 203 25.27 13.27 -26.72
N GLU A 204 25.32 14.14 -25.71
CA GLU A 204 25.75 15.54 -25.88
C GLU A 204 27.18 15.63 -26.40
N SER A 205 28.10 14.85 -25.83
CA SER A 205 29.48 14.77 -26.31
C SER A 205 29.59 14.23 -27.74
N ASP A 206 28.77 13.23 -28.09
CA ASP A 206 28.74 12.68 -29.45
C ASP A 206 28.22 13.74 -30.44
N ILE A 207 27.17 14.49 -30.07
CA ILE A 207 26.61 15.57 -30.90
C ILE A 207 27.65 16.67 -31.13
N GLU A 208 28.39 17.08 -30.10
CA GLU A 208 29.45 18.09 -30.23
C GLU A 208 30.54 17.65 -31.21
N LEU A 209 30.94 16.37 -31.15
CA LEU A 209 31.88 15.79 -32.09
C LEU A 209 31.35 15.80 -33.54
N TYR A 210 30.08 15.42 -33.75
CA TYR A 210 29.46 15.45 -35.08
C TYR A 210 29.39 16.87 -35.66
N LEU A 211 29.05 17.88 -34.84
CA LEU A 211 29.01 19.27 -35.27
C LEU A 211 30.39 19.75 -35.74
N LYS A 212 31.45 19.37 -35.00
CA LYS A 212 32.83 19.70 -35.40
C LYS A 212 33.20 19.07 -36.74
N ILE A 213 32.94 17.77 -36.92
CA ILE A 213 33.23 17.06 -38.18
C ILE A 213 32.48 17.69 -39.35
N ASN A 214 31.20 18.03 -39.16
CA ASN A 214 30.42 18.67 -40.23
C ASN A 214 30.99 20.04 -40.63
N SER A 215 31.44 20.85 -39.68
CA SER A 215 32.11 22.12 -39.96
C SER A 215 33.37 21.93 -40.82
N GLU A 216 34.20 20.93 -40.49
CA GLU A 216 35.42 20.62 -41.26
C GLU A 216 35.09 20.16 -42.69
N ILE A 217 34.04 19.35 -42.87
CA ILE A 217 33.57 18.90 -44.19
C ILE A 217 33.06 20.09 -45.02
N GLU A 218 32.30 21.01 -44.41
CA GLU A 218 31.81 22.21 -45.10
C GLU A 218 32.96 23.09 -45.59
N GLU A 219 33.99 23.30 -44.78
CA GLU A 219 35.19 24.04 -45.18
C GLU A 219 35.92 23.39 -46.36
N GLN A 220 36.09 22.06 -46.33
CA GLN A 220 36.70 21.31 -47.43
C GLN A 220 35.87 21.41 -48.73
N ASN A 221 34.55 21.31 -48.63
CA ASN A 221 33.66 21.45 -49.78
C ASN A 221 33.75 22.85 -50.41
N ILE A 222 33.85 23.90 -49.59
CA ILE A 222 34.05 25.27 -50.06
C ILE A 222 35.41 25.40 -50.79
N ALA A 223 36.47 24.79 -50.25
CA ALA A 223 37.80 24.81 -50.87
C ALA A 223 37.81 24.10 -52.24
N LEU A 224 37.24 22.89 -52.31
CA LEU A 224 37.14 22.10 -53.54
C LEU A 224 36.31 22.83 -54.61
N LYS A 225 35.23 23.50 -54.22
CA LYS A 225 34.42 24.29 -55.15
C LYS A 225 35.22 25.42 -55.80
N LYS A 226 36.01 26.16 -55.00
CA LYS A 226 36.89 27.22 -55.50
C LYS A 226 37.94 26.69 -56.47
N GLU A 227 38.55 25.54 -56.17
CA GLU A 227 39.52 24.89 -57.05
C GLU A 227 38.87 24.46 -58.38
N ASN A 228 37.69 23.85 -58.32
CA ASN A 228 36.96 23.43 -59.51
C ASN A 228 36.59 24.63 -60.41
N ASP A 229 36.13 25.74 -59.82
CA ASP A 229 35.85 26.98 -60.55
C ASP A 229 37.12 27.53 -61.24
N HIS A 230 38.27 27.47 -60.56
CA HIS A 230 39.56 27.85 -61.12
C HIS A 230 39.96 26.98 -62.32
N LEU A 231 39.86 25.66 -62.18
CA LEU A 231 40.17 24.71 -63.26
C LEU A 231 39.24 24.90 -64.47
N ASN A 232 37.95 25.10 -64.23
CA ASN A 232 36.97 25.37 -65.29
C ASN A 232 37.31 26.63 -66.08
N ASN A 233 37.77 27.69 -65.40
CA ASN A 233 38.25 28.89 -66.06
C ASN A 233 39.50 28.62 -66.94
N ILE A 234 40.49 27.86 -66.42
CA ILE A 234 41.67 27.45 -67.20
C ILE A 234 41.27 26.66 -68.45
N ILE A 235 40.36 25.70 -68.31
CA ILE A 235 39.85 24.88 -69.42
C ILE A 235 39.18 25.77 -70.47
N SER A 236 38.34 26.72 -70.05
CA SER A 236 37.70 27.69 -70.94
C SER A 236 38.72 28.51 -71.75
N ILE A 237 39.77 29.00 -71.09
CA ILE A 237 40.86 29.73 -71.74
C ILE A 237 41.58 28.83 -72.77
N LYS A 238 41.92 27.59 -72.41
CA LYS A 238 42.58 26.63 -73.31
C LYS A 238 41.71 26.32 -74.53
N ARG A 239 40.42 26.08 -74.35
CA ARG A 239 39.45 25.84 -75.45
C ARG A 239 39.41 27.02 -76.42
N LYS A 240 39.32 28.26 -75.92
CA LYS A 240 39.35 29.48 -76.75
C LYS A 240 40.65 29.61 -77.56
N LYS A 241 41.80 29.29 -76.96
CA LYS A 241 43.10 29.29 -77.66
C LYS A 241 43.15 28.22 -78.76
N GLN A 242 42.69 27.01 -78.46
CA GLN A 242 42.65 25.91 -79.43
C GLN A 242 41.75 26.25 -80.63
N GLU A 243 40.59 26.86 -80.38
CA GLU A 243 39.67 27.29 -81.44
C GLU A 243 40.29 28.37 -82.35
N LYS A 244 40.97 29.36 -81.77
CA LYS A 244 41.74 30.35 -82.54
C LYS A 244 42.82 29.69 -83.40
N TYR A 245 43.53 28.70 -82.86
CA TYR A 245 44.55 27.97 -83.60
C TYR A 245 43.96 27.18 -84.78
N LYS A 246 42.86 26.44 -84.54
CA LYS A 246 42.12 25.71 -85.59
C LYS A 246 41.72 26.63 -86.75
N LYS A 247 41.09 27.77 -86.45
CA LYS A 247 40.69 28.78 -87.46
C LYS A 247 41.90 29.30 -88.25
N LYS A 248 43.04 29.53 -87.59
CA LYS A 248 44.28 29.95 -88.26
C LYS A 248 44.78 28.88 -89.23
N VAL A 249 44.86 27.62 -88.79
CA VAL A 249 45.27 26.49 -89.64
C VAL A 249 44.34 26.33 -90.85
N GLU A 250 43.04 26.44 -90.65
CA GLU A 250 42.05 26.31 -91.72
C GLU A 250 42.19 27.43 -92.77
N LYS A 251 42.43 28.67 -92.34
CA LYS A 251 42.74 29.79 -93.23
C LYS A 251 44.01 29.57 -94.04
N TRP A 252 45.02 28.94 -93.46
CA TRP A 252 46.27 28.60 -94.18
C TRP A 252 46.05 27.52 -95.23
N ARG A 253 45.22 26.51 -94.93
CA ARG A 253 44.86 25.45 -95.90
C ARG A 253 44.14 26.00 -97.12
N ARG A 254 43.26 26.99 -96.97
CA ARG A 254 42.53 27.62 -98.11
C ARG A 254 43.41 28.49 -99.02
N LYS A 255 44.65 28.79 -98.62
CA LYS A 255 45.60 29.60 -99.41
C LYS A 255 46.60 28.77 -100.21
N LYS A 256 46.66 27.46 -99.97
CA LYS A 256 47.41 26.49 -100.78
C LYS A 256 46.46 25.89 -101.82
#